data_AF-A0A5B1CJ57-F1
#
_entry.id   AF-A0A5B1CJ57-F1
#
_cell.length_a   1.000
_cell.length_b   1.000
_cell.length_c   1.000
_cell.angle_alpha   90.00
_cell.angle_beta   90.00
_cell.angle_gamma   90.00
#
_symmetry.space_group_name_H-M   'P 1'
#
loop_
_entity.id
_entity.type
_entity.pdbx_description
1 polymer ?
#
loop_
_entity_poly.entity_id
_entity_poly.type
_entity_poly.pdbx_seq_one_letter_code
_entity_poly.pdbx_strand_id
1 'polypeptide(L)'
;MSEVELDVLDLKEMILSNNSFGPADVGAIRAAISENYGHFGELRDAVNEMEEDEAISPAGKTKMGVCQFLLGRFKDSQTTLQTADGSAMALFYQARCCFELGSYQDSIETYEKAKTSGYNEDQCNIGIAESHRYAGRIEEAMAILDNIFGPAEQTADYMYQRAATVAAVGGRMDEALALYQRAVQTDENHAGALFGLALENDRMGNDDECLSLYERAAKTFPTGIGALINLGLIYEDNNQFDKAQICYKRILDCYPNHPQAQLYMKDAAATGNMLYDEEAQRRNDRLAQILNMPVTNFELSVRSRNCLQKMGIDTIGDLTRTSEAELLSSKNFGETSLFEIREMLTSKGLALGQFAHEKKSNDPPIDTSHMSPDEQALLDRPISDLNLSVRARKCMNRLQLNTIGELIRRTGDDMLECKNFGVTSLNEVREKLTDLGLKMRGD
;
A
#
# COMPACT_ATOMS: atom_id res chain seq x y z
N MET A 1 12.88 -30.07 -8.19
CA MET A 1 12.23 -30.21 -6.87
C MET A 1 11.63 -28.86 -6.57
N SER A 2 10.30 -28.81 -6.64
CA SER A 2 9.35 -27.76 -6.25
C SER A 2 9.76 -26.30 -6.44
N GLU A 3 9.29 -25.73 -7.57
CA GLU A 3 8.74 -24.38 -7.56
C GLU A 3 7.71 -24.30 -6.41
N VAL A 4 7.91 -23.36 -5.50
CA VAL A 4 6.89 -22.99 -4.53
C VAL A 4 5.90 -22.13 -5.31
N GLU A 5 4.81 -22.74 -5.75
CA GLU A 5 3.59 -21.99 -6.11
C GLU A 5 3.27 -21.11 -4.89
N LEU A 6 3.44 -19.79 -5.04
CA LEU A 6 2.78 -18.83 -4.18
C LEU A 6 1.29 -19.01 -4.45
N ASP A 7 0.65 -19.76 -3.56
CA ASP A 7 -0.80 -19.99 -3.56
C ASP A 7 -1.46 -18.60 -3.50
N VAL A 8 -1.93 -18.11 -4.64
CA VAL A 8 -2.70 -16.86 -4.70
C VAL A 8 -4.01 -17.20 -4.01
N LEU A 9 -4.17 -16.70 -2.79
CA LEU A 9 -5.40 -16.93 -2.01
C LEU A 9 -6.58 -16.34 -2.79
N ASP A 10 -7.38 -17.20 -3.43
CA ASP A 10 -8.64 -16.78 -4.04
C ASP A 10 -9.67 -16.60 -2.92
N LEU A 11 -9.77 -15.36 -2.44
CA LEU A 11 -10.68 -14.98 -1.37
C LEU A 11 -12.14 -15.26 -1.77
N LYS A 12 -12.47 -15.08 -3.05
CA LYS A 12 -13.81 -15.31 -3.57
C LYS A 12 -14.16 -16.79 -3.54
N GLU A 13 -13.27 -17.67 -3.98
CA GLU A 13 -13.47 -19.13 -3.89
C GLU A 13 -13.62 -19.58 -2.43
N MET A 14 -12.79 -19.07 -1.52
CA MET A 14 -12.90 -19.38 -0.08
C MET A 14 -14.29 -19.06 0.47
N ILE A 15 -14.82 -17.87 0.15
CA ILE A 15 -16.13 -17.41 0.63
C ILE A 15 -17.26 -18.22 0.00
N LEU A 16 -17.23 -18.42 -1.33
CA LEU A 16 -18.31 -19.10 -2.06
C LEU A 16 -18.29 -20.62 -1.92
N SER A 17 -17.19 -21.21 -1.45
CA SER A 17 -17.11 -22.66 -1.23
C SER A 17 -18.14 -23.16 -0.21
N ASN A 18 -18.58 -24.41 -0.37
CA ASN A 18 -19.47 -25.09 0.60
C ASN A 18 -18.72 -25.67 1.82
N ASN A 19 -17.48 -25.23 2.06
CA ASN A 19 -16.68 -25.69 3.19
C ASN A 19 -17.19 -25.11 4.52
N SER A 20 -16.80 -25.77 5.62
CA SER A 20 -17.04 -25.25 6.97
C SER A 20 -16.47 -23.84 7.10
N PHE A 21 -17.19 -22.98 7.81
CA PHE A 21 -16.79 -21.60 8.03
C PHE A 21 -16.73 -21.32 9.52
N GLY A 22 -15.58 -20.86 9.99
CA GLY A 22 -15.30 -20.64 11.40
C GLY A 22 -14.39 -19.44 11.65
N PRO A 23 -13.96 -19.25 12.91
CA PRO A 23 -13.11 -18.12 13.30
C PRO A 23 -11.78 -18.04 12.54
N ALA A 24 -11.20 -19.18 12.16
CA ALA A 24 -9.95 -19.24 11.39
C ALA A 24 -10.12 -18.65 9.99
N ASP A 25 -11.24 -18.95 9.31
CA ASP A 25 -11.54 -18.41 7.97
C ASP A 25 -11.74 -16.90 8.03
N VAL A 26 -12.41 -16.39 9.08
CA VAL A 26 -12.50 -14.94 9.30
C VAL A 26 -11.14 -14.31 9.52
N GLY A 27 -10.25 -14.98 10.26
CA GLY A 27 -8.86 -14.55 10.42
C GLY A 27 -8.11 -14.48 9.09
N ALA A 28 -8.27 -15.49 8.24
CA ALA A 28 -7.66 -15.53 6.90
C ALA A 28 -8.18 -14.40 6.00
N ILE A 29 -9.50 -14.15 5.99
CA ILE A 29 -10.09 -13.04 5.24
C ILE A 29 -9.52 -11.70 5.71
N ARG A 30 -9.41 -11.51 7.03
CA ARG A 30 -8.85 -10.29 7.60
C ARG A 30 -7.38 -10.11 7.26
N ALA A 31 -6.58 -11.18 7.33
CA ALA A 31 -5.17 -11.15 6.98
C ALA A 31 -4.99 -10.79 5.50
N ALA A 32 -5.71 -11.45 4.59
CA ALA A 32 -5.64 -11.19 3.15
C ALA A 32 -5.94 -9.73 2.80
N ILE A 33 -6.99 -9.15 3.39
CA ILE A 33 -7.36 -7.74 3.15
C ILE A 33 -6.37 -6.77 3.81
N SER A 34 -5.76 -7.15 4.94
CA SER A 34 -4.72 -6.36 5.61
C SER A 34 -3.43 -6.30 4.79
N GLU A 35 -3.04 -7.42 4.17
CA GLU A 35 -1.88 -7.51 3.28
C GLU A 35 -2.11 -6.75 1.96
N ASN A 36 -3.30 -6.88 1.40
CA ASN A 36 -3.68 -6.20 0.17
C ASN A 36 -5.16 -5.78 0.20
N TYR A 37 -5.38 -4.48 0.39
CA TYR A 37 -6.72 -3.89 0.42
C TYR A 37 -7.52 -4.09 -0.88
N GLY A 38 -6.88 -4.44 -2.00
CA GLY A 38 -7.56 -4.84 -3.23
C GLY A 38 -8.56 -5.99 -3.04
N HIS A 39 -8.28 -6.91 -2.11
CA HIS A 39 -9.17 -8.03 -1.79
C HIS A 39 -10.47 -7.59 -1.10
N PHE A 40 -10.59 -6.34 -0.64
CA PHE A 40 -11.86 -5.80 -0.14
C PHE A 40 -12.95 -5.83 -1.23
N GLY A 41 -12.57 -5.56 -2.48
CA GLY A 41 -13.48 -5.66 -3.62
C GLY A 41 -13.96 -7.09 -3.87
N GLU A 42 -13.07 -8.07 -3.73
CA GLU A 42 -13.40 -9.50 -3.88
C GLU A 42 -14.36 -9.97 -2.79
N LEU A 43 -14.13 -9.59 -1.52
CA LEU A 43 -15.06 -9.85 -0.42
C LEU A 43 -16.46 -9.28 -0.73
N ARG A 44 -16.51 -8.03 -1.21
CA ARG A 44 -17.78 -7.37 -1.57
C ARG A 44 -18.49 -8.11 -2.70
N ASP A 45 -17.76 -8.47 -3.75
CA ASP A 45 -18.33 -9.12 -4.92
C ASP A 45 -18.80 -10.55 -4.59
N ALA A 46 -18.07 -11.27 -3.74
CA ALA A 46 -18.49 -12.57 -3.20
C ALA A 46 -19.77 -12.48 -2.37
N VAL A 47 -19.88 -11.47 -1.48
CA VAL A 47 -21.10 -11.24 -0.69
C VAL A 47 -22.29 -10.92 -1.58
N ASN A 48 -22.12 -10.06 -2.59
CA ASN A 48 -23.20 -9.74 -3.52
C ASN A 48 -23.69 -11.00 -4.27
N GLU A 49 -22.79 -11.91 -4.65
CA GLU A 49 -23.16 -13.19 -5.27
C GLU A 49 -23.92 -14.11 -4.31
N MET A 50 -23.54 -14.15 -3.02
CA MET A 50 -24.30 -14.87 -1.99
C MET A 50 -25.70 -14.28 -1.76
N GLU A 51 -25.85 -12.96 -1.87
CA GLU A 51 -27.14 -12.26 -1.71
C GLU A 51 -28.11 -12.56 -2.86
N GLU A 52 -27.60 -12.91 -4.05
CA GLU A 52 -28.39 -13.32 -5.22
C GLU A 52 -28.85 -14.79 -5.15
N ASP A 53 -28.25 -15.62 -4.28
CA ASP A 53 -28.62 -17.03 -4.11
C ASP A 53 -29.83 -17.21 -3.19
N GLU A 54 -31.02 -17.35 -3.80
CA GLU A 54 -32.28 -17.62 -3.08
C GLU A 54 -32.29 -18.97 -2.33
N ALA A 55 -31.40 -19.90 -2.66
CA ALA A 55 -31.31 -21.24 -2.07
C ALA A 55 -30.23 -21.36 -0.99
N ILE A 56 -29.68 -20.24 -0.51
CA ILE A 56 -28.61 -20.23 0.49
C ILE A 56 -29.01 -20.96 1.79
N SER A 57 -28.15 -21.89 2.21
CA SER A 57 -28.38 -22.67 3.43
C SER A 57 -28.29 -21.79 4.70
N PRO A 58 -28.89 -22.20 5.83
CA PRO A 58 -28.75 -21.45 7.09
C PRO A 58 -27.29 -21.24 7.53
N ALA A 59 -26.40 -22.20 7.29
CA ALA A 59 -24.96 -22.04 7.54
C ALA A 59 -24.31 -21.08 6.53
N GLY A 60 -24.73 -21.11 5.28
CA GLY A 60 -24.36 -20.12 4.26
C GLY A 60 -24.76 -18.70 4.66
N LYS A 61 -25.94 -18.52 5.27
CA LYS A 61 -26.36 -17.24 5.84
C LYS A 61 -25.48 -16.78 7.00
N THR A 62 -25.02 -17.69 7.86
CA THR A 62 -24.04 -17.35 8.90
C THR A 62 -22.76 -16.81 8.28
N LYS A 63 -22.22 -17.51 7.27
CA LYS A 63 -21.05 -17.04 6.52
C LYS A 63 -21.30 -15.65 5.88
N MET A 64 -22.40 -15.51 5.14
CA MET A 64 -22.78 -14.25 4.48
C MET A 64 -22.90 -13.11 5.48
N GLY A 65 -23.59 -13.32 6.60
CA GLY A 65 -23.78 -12.33 7.65
C GLY A 65 -22.46 -11.88 8.27
N VAL A 66 -21.52 -12.80 8.50
CA VAL A 66 -20.18 -12.47 8.99
C VAL A 66 -19.39 -11.65 7.96
N CYS A 67 -19.45 -12.02 6.68
CA CYS A 67 -18.80 -11.24 5.61
C CYS A 67 -19.43 -9.85 5.44
N GLN A 68 -20.76 -9.72 5.55
CA GLN A 68 -21.45 -8.43 5.59
C GLN A 68 -20.99 -7.57 6.77
N PHE A 69 -20.75 -8.18 7.94
CA PHE A 69 -20.18 -7.47 9.10
C PHE A 69 -18.77 -6.93 8.78
N LEU A 70 -17.91 -7.73 8.16
CA LEU A 70 -16.55 -7.30 7.77
C LEU A 70 -16.57 -6.15 6.74
N LEU A 71 -17.59 -6.08 5.88
CA LEU A 71 -17.82 -4.98 4.94
C LEU A 71 -18.41 -3.71 5.60
N GLY A 72 -18.66 -3.73 6.92
CA GLY A 72 -19.31 -2.62 7.63
C GLY A 72 -20.83 -2.53 7.40
N ARG A 73 -21.45 -3.50 6.71
CA ARG A 73 -22.89 -3.57 6.45
C ARG A 73 -23.65 -4.15 7.64
N PHE A 74 -23.57 -3.47 8.80
CA PHE A 74 -24.05 -4.03 10.07
C PHE A 74 -25.56 -4.30 10.13
N LYS A 75 -26.39 -3.51 9.45
CA LYS A 75 -27.84 -3.72 9.39
C LYS A 75 -28.21 -4.95 8.57
N ASP A 76 -27.56 -5.11 7.42
CA ASP A 76 -27.78 -6.25 6.52
C ASP A 76 -27.29 -7.53 7.19
N SER A 77 -26.09 -7.47 7.79
CA SER A 77 -25.52 -8.54 8.61
C SER A 77 -26.47 -8.97 9.73
N GLN A 78 -26.99 -8.02 10.52
CA GLN A 78 -27.94 -8.31 11.59
C GLN A 78 -29.20 -9.03 11.05
N THR A 79 -29.75 -8.56 9.94
CA THR A 79 -30.96 -9.14 9.32
C THR A 79 -30.70 -10.56 8.81
N THR A 80 -29.56 -10.76 8.15
CA THR A 80 -29.13 -12.07 7.66
C THR A 80 -28.95 -13.07 8.80
N LEU A 81 -28.20 -12.68 9.84
CA LEU A 81 -27.86 -13.53 10.98
C LEU A 81 -29.09 -13.93 11.81
N GLN A 82 -30.12 -13.08 11.89
CA GLN A 82 -31.39 -13.43 12.54
C GLN A 82 -32.11 -14.61 11.87
N THR A 83 -31.87 -14.85 10.59
CA THR A 83 -32.49 -15.96 9.83
C THR A 83 -31.52 -17.10 9.50
N ALA A 84 -30.33 -17.07 10.11
CA ALA A 84 -29.27 -18.05 9.91
C ALA A 84 -29.43 -19.29 10.80
N ASP A 85 -28.39 -20.09 10.95
CA ASP A 85 -28.41 -21.36 11.70
C ASP A 85 -28.48 -21.22 13.23
N GLY A 86 -28.38 -20.00 13.77
CA GLY A 86 -28.38 -19.75 15.21
C GLY A 86 -27.16 -20.31 15.94
N SER A 87 -26.09 -20.63 15.20
CA SER A 87 -24.83 -21.12 15.77
C SER A 87 -24.21 -20.11 16.74
N ALA A 88 -23.30 -20.60 17.59
CA ALA A 88 -22.50 -19.77 18.48
C ALA A 88 -21.83 -18.59 17.76
N MET A 89 -21.31 -18.84 16.55
CA MET A 89 -20.68 -17.82 15.70
C MET A 89 -21.70 -16.80 15.15
N ALA A 90 -22.87 -17.27 14.70
CA ALA A 90 -23.94 -16.37 14.25
C ALA A 90 -24.39 -15.42 15.38
N LEU A 91 -24.58 -15.96 16.59
CA LEU A 91 -24.93 -15.17 17.78
C LEU A 91 -23.81 -14.19 18.17
N PHE A 92 -22.55 -14.61 18.12
CA PHE A 92 -21.41 -13.74 18.42
C PHE A 92 -21.37 -12.54 17.47
N TYR A 93 -21.51 -12.75 16.16
CA TYR A 93 -21.53 -11.65 15.20
C TYR A 93 -22.82 -10.84 15.24
N GLN A 94 -23.96 -11.43 15.61
CA GLN A 94 -25.18 -10.67 15.87
C GLN A 94 -25.00 -9.71 17.05
N ALA A 95 -24.32 -10.14 18.12
CA ALA A 95 -24.00 -9.29 19.27
C ALA A 95 -23.07 -8.14 18.88
N ARG A 96 -22.08 -8.39 18.01
CA ARG A 96 -21.22 -7.35 17.42
C ARG A 96 -22.01 -6.37 16.56
N CYS A 97 -22.95 -6.83 15.74
CA CYS A 97 -23.83 -5.93 14.97
C CYS A 97 -24.66 -5.04 15.90
N CYS A 98 -25.24 -5.59 16.97
CA CYS A 98 -25.99 -4.80 17.95
C CYS A 98 -25.11 -3.71 18.57
N PHE A 99 -23.84 -4.02 18.87
CA PHE A 99 -22.88 -3.05 19.39
C PHE A 99 -22.63 -1.91 18.40
N GLU A 100 -22.28 -2.24 17.15
CA GLU A 100 -21.98 -1.25 16.10
C GLU A 100 -23.19 -0.37 15.75
N LEU A 101 -24.40 -0.89 15.95
CA LEU A 101 -25.66 -0.16 15.77
C LEU A 101 -26.08 0.67 16.99
N GLY A 102 -25.31 0.63 18.08
CA GLY A 102 -25.57 1.38 19.32
C GLY A 102 -26.57 0.72 20.28
N SER A 103 -27.07 -0.49 19.95
CA SER A 103 -27.95 -1.28 20.80
C SER A 103 -27.14 -2.08 21.84
N TYR A 104 -26.50 -1.38 22.78
CA TYR A 104 -25.56 -1.98 23.73
C TYR A 104 -26.21 -3.02 24.65
N GLN A 105 -27.48 -2.83 25.04
CA GLN A 105 -28.18 -3.80 25.88
C GLN A 105 -28.45 -5.12 25.13
N ASP A 106 -28.95 -5.03 23.90
CA ASP A 106 -29.19 -6.20 23.05
C ASP A 106 -27.87 -6.92 22.72
N SER A 107 -26.78 -6.17 22.56
CA SER A 107 -25.43 -6.71 22.36
C SER A 107 -25.03 -7.60 23.53
N ILE A 108 -25.16 -7.11 24.77
CA ILE A 108 -24.84 -7.86 26.00
C ILE A 108 -25.66 -9.15 26.08
N GLU A 109 -26.98 -9.06 25.91
CA GLU A 109 -27.87 -10.21 25.97
C GLU A 109 -27.56 -11.25 24.87
N THR A 110 -27.12 -10.79 23.70
CA THR A 110 -26.79 -11.69 22.59
C THR A 110 -25.42 -12.34 22.77
N TYR A 111 -24.44 -11.66 23.36
CA TYR A 111 -23.17 -12.29 23.75
C TYR A 111 -23.37 -13.37 24.82
N GLU A 112 -24.27 -13.14 25.79
CA GLU A 112 -24.63 -14.17 26.78
C GLU A 112 -25.23 -15.42 26.14
N LYS A 113 -26.07 -15.24 25.11
CA LYS A 113 -26.57 -16.35 24.28
C LYS A 113 -25.45 -17.04 23.51
N ALA A 114 -24.54 -16.30 22.89
CA ALA A 114 -23.40 -16.86 22.16
C ALA A 114 -22.51 -17.71 23.07
N LYS A 115 -22.22 -17.22 24.29
CA LYS A 115 -21.50 -17.94 25.34
C LYS A 115 -22.23 -19.24 25.70
N THR A 116 -23.53 -19.17 25.97
CA THR A 116 -24.35 -20.36 26.31
C THR A 116 -24.39 -21.38 25.15
N SER A 117 -24.37 -20.91 23.91
CA SER A 117 -24.31 -21.76 22.70
C SER A 117 -22.91 -22.32 22.40
N GLY A 118 -21.91 -22.05 23.24
CA GLY A 118 -20.58 -22.64 23.14
C GLY A 118 -19.54 -21.80 22.38
N TYR A 119 -19.78 -20.49 22.20
CA TYR A 119 -18.71 -19.59 21.76
C TYR A 119 -17.68 -19.40 22.89
N ASN A 120 -16.47 -18.95 22.55
CA ASN A 120 -15.43 -18.72 23.54
C ASN A 120 -15.90 -17.71 24.60
N GLU A 121 -15.94 -18.15 25.86
CA GLU A 121 -16.48 -17.37 26.99
C GLU A 121 -15.71 -16.06 27.20
N ASP A 122 -14.38 -16.11 27.16
CA ASP A 122 -13.55 -14.93 27.38
C ASP A 122 -13.77 -13.88 26.29
N GLN A 123 -13.87 -14.28 25.02
CA GLN A 123 -14.18 -13.39 23.90
C GLN A 123 -15.57 -12.75 24.04
N CYS A 124 -16.56 -13.53 24.47
CA CYS A 124 -17.89 -12.97 24.78
C CYS A 124 -17.81 -11.97 25.93
N ASN A 125 -17.12 -12.29 27.02
CA ASN A 125 -16.99 -11.40 28.18
C ASN A 125 -16.23 -10.10 27.84
N ILE A 126 -15.20 -10.17 26.99
CA ILE A 126 -14.49 -9.01 26.43
C ILE A 126 -15.46 -8.12 25.64
N GLY A 127 -16.29 -8.70 24.76
CA GLY A 127 -17.32 -7.97 24.02
C GLY A 127 -18.43 -7.38 24.90
N ILE A 128 -18.83 -8.08 25.96
CA ILE A 128 -19.79 -7.59 26.96
C ILE A 128 -19.21 -6.40 27.72
N ALA A 129 -17.94 -6.47 28.16
CA ALA A 129 -17.26 -5.38 28.83
C ALA A 129 -17.18 -4.12 27.94
N GLU A 130 -16.88 -4.30 26.66
CA GLU A 130 -16.91 -3.22 25.67
C GLU A 130 -18.30 -2.58 25.57
N SER A 131 -19.36 -3.38 25.43
CA SER A 131 -20.75 -2.89 25.39
C SER A 131 -21.15 -2.15 26.68
N HIS A 132 -20.70 -2.60 27.86
CA HIS A 132 -20.89 -1.86 29.11
C HIS A 132 -20.16 -0.52 29.11
N ARG A 133 -18.90 -0.47 28.65
CA ARG A 133 -18.13 0.77 28.57
C ARG A 133 -18.83 1.82 27.71
N TYR A 134 -19.29 1.44 26.51
CA TYR A 134 -20.00 2.34 25.60
C TYR A 134 -21.40 2.73 26.10
N ALA A 135 -22.03 1.89 26.92
CA ALA A 135 -23.26 2.25 27.62
C ALA A 135 -23.04 3.20 28.82
N GLY A 136 -21.80 3.61 29.10
CA GLY A 136 -21.45 4.45 30.26
C GLY A 136 -21.38 3.70 31.59
N ARG A 137 -21.51 2.37 31.56
CA ARG A 137 -21.48 1.46 32.72
C ARG A 137 -20.05 0.98 32.97
N ILE A 138 -19.18 1.93 33.31
CA ILE A 138 -17.73 1.71 33.39
C ILE A 138 -17.36 0.76 34.54
N GLU A 139 -18.07 0.83 35.67
CA GLU A 139 -17.83 -0.05 36.82
C GLU A 139 -18.15 -1.51 36.47
N GLU A 140 -19.25 -1.77 35.78
CA GLU A 140 -19.63 -3.10 35.32
C GLU A 140 -18.64 -3.64 34.28
N ALA A 141 -18.20 -2.80 33.34
CA ALA A 141 -17.16 -3.17 32.37
C ALA A 141 -15.86 -3.60 33.07
N MET A 142 -15.42 -2.82 34.06
CA MET A 142 -14.21 -3.15 34.83
C MET A 142 -14.38 -4.44 35.63
N ALA A 143 -15.53 -4.64 36.28
CA ALA A 143 -15.81 -5.83 37.05
C ALA A 143 -15.79 -7.11 36.19
N ILE A 144 -16.25 -7.05 34.94
CA ILE A 144 -16.15 -8.18 34.01
C ILE A 144 -14.68 -8.48 33.68
N LEU A 145 -13.90 -7.45 33.34
CA LEU A 145 -12.49 -7.60 32.97
C LEU A 145 -11.63 -8.07 34.14
N ASP A 146 -11.96 -7.68 35.38
CA ASP A 146 -11.29 -8.15 36.59
C ASP A 146 -11.59 -9.62 36.92
N ASN A 147 -12.61 -10.22 36.30
CA ASN A 147 -12.95 -11.64 36.46
C ASN A 147 -12.38 -12.54 35.35
N ILE A 148 -11.66 -11.99 34.38
CA ILE A 148 -10.96 -12.76 33.34
C ILE A 148 -9.53 -13.03 33.83
N PHE A 149 -9.13 -14.31 33.85
CA PHE A 149 -7.82 -14.74 34.38
C PHE A 149 -7.14 -15.78 33.49
N GLY A 150 -5.85 -16.03 33.73
CA GLY A 150 -5.10 -17.08 33.04
C GLY A 150 -4.67 -16.70 31.62
N PRO A 151 -4.72 -17.60 30.62
CA PRO A 151 -4.29 -17.28 29.26
C PRO A 151 -5.07 -16.11 28.62
N ALA A 152 -6.35 -15.93 29.00
CA ALA A 152 -7.21 -14.91 28.43
C ALA A 152 -6.76 -13.47 28.77
N GLU A 153 -6.29 -13.22 30.01
CA GLU A 153 -5.75 -11.91 30.41
C GLU A 153 -4.41 -11.55 29.74
N GLN A 154 -3.78 -12.52 29.06
CA GLN A 154 -2.54 -12.31 28.31
C GLN A 154 -2.79 -12.00 26.83
N THR A 155 -4.05 -11.98 26.38
CA THR A 155 -4.41 -11.65 24.99
C THR A 155 -4.37 -10.14 24.74
N ALA A 156 -4.06 -9.74 23.50
CA ALA A 156 -4.05 -8.34 23.11
C ALA A 156 -5.45 -7.70 23.21
N ASP A 157 -6.50 -8.44 22.84
CA ASP A 157 -7.90 -8.00 22.96
C ASP A 157 -8.26 -7.64 24.41
N TYR A 158 -7.90 -8.50 25.37
CA TYR A 158 -8.12 -8.22 26.78
C TYR A 158 -7.38 -6.97 27.25
N MET A 159 -6.08 -6.89 26.96
CA MET A 159 -5.25 -5.76 27.37
C MET A 159 -5.76 -4.44 26.78
N TYR A 160 -6.18 -4.45 25.52
CA TYR A 160 -6.83 -3.32 24.86
C TYR A 160 -8.14 -2.92 25.56
N GLN A 161 -9.05 -3.88 25.82
CA GLN A 161 -10.32 -3.55 26.47
C GLN A 161 -10.12 -3.04 27.90
N ARG A 162 -9.14 -3.58 28.64
CA ARG A 162 -8.74 -3.07 29.95
C ARG A 162 -8.19 -1.66 29.85
N ALA A 163 -7.27 -1.40 28.94
CA ALA A 163 -6.69 -0.08 28.70
C ALA A 163 -7.77 0.97 28.39
N ALA A 164 -8.66 0.67 27.44
CA ALA A 164 -9.74 1.58 27.04
C ALA A 164 -10.75 1.83 28.16
N THR A 165 -11.00 0.83 29.03
CA THR A 165 -11.86 1.00 30.22
C THR A 165 -11.17 1.85 31.29
N VAL A 166 -9.87 1.65 31.53
CA VAL A 166 -9.07 2.49 32.44
C VAL A 166 -9.01 3.94 31.94
N ALA A 167 -8.81 4.15 30.64
CA ALA A 167 -8.82 5.48 30.02
C ALA A 167 -10.17 6.18 30.20
N ALA A 168 -11.29 5.43 30.09
CA ALA A 168 -12.64 5.96 30.29
C ALA A 168 -12.93 6.37 31.76
N VAL A 169 -12.30 5.73 32.75
CA VAL A 169 -12.39 6.15 34.17
C VAL A 169 -11.72 7.51 34.39
N GLY A 170 -10.66 7.81 33.62
CA GLY A 170 -9.87 9.03 33.75
C GLY A 170 -8.86 8.99 34.90
N GLY A 171 -7.87 9.89 34.85
CA GLY A 171 -6.89 10.09 35.93
C GLY A 171 -5.78 9.03 36.07
N ARG A 172 -5.81 7.94 35.30
CA ARG A 172 -4.78 6.88 35.30
C ARG A 172 -4.25 6.59 33.89
N MET A 173 -3.81 7.64 33.19
CA MET A 173 -3.36 7.52 31.81
C MET A 173 -2.11 6.64 31.65
N ASP A 174 -1.18 6.70 32.60
CA ASP A 174 0.04 5.88 32.58
C ASP A 174 -0.27 4.37 32.58
N GLU A 175 -1.32 3.96 33.31
CA GLU A 175 -1.78 2.57 33.34
C GLU A 175 -2.38 2.16 31.98
N ALA A 176 -3.23 3.01 31.40
CA ALA A 176 -3.82 2.74 30.08
C ALA A 176 -2.74 2.63 29.00
N LEU A 177 -1.76 3.54 28.99
CA LEU A 177 -0.62 3.49 28.06
C LEU A 177 0.19 2.19 28.21
N ALA A 178 0.52 1.79 29.43
CA ALA A 178 1.25 0.55 29.68
C ALA A 178 0.47 -0.68 29.18
N LEU A 179 -0.85 -0.70 29.36
CA LEU A 179 -1.71 -1.78 28.86
C LEU A 179 -1.79 -1.79 27.34
N TYR A 180 -1.96 -0.63 26.68
CA TYR A 180 -1.93 -0.55 25.22
C TYR A 180 -0.58 -0.98 24.65
N GLN A 181 0.53 -0.58 25.25
CA GLN A 181 1.87 -1.01 24.85
C GLN A 181 2.03 -2.53 24.96
N ARG A 182 1.54 -3.13 26.07
CA ARG A 182 1.56 -4.59 26.22
C ARG A 182 0.67 -5.29 25.19
N ALA A 183 -0.49 -4.74 24.87
CA ALA A 183 -1.35 -5.28 23.82
C ALA A 183 -0.62 -5.30 22.47
N VAL A 184 0.07 -4.22 22.10
CA VAL A 184 0.87 -4.14 20.87
C VAL A 184 2.12 -5.04 20.90
N GLN A 185 2.70 -5.30 22.07
CA GLN A 185 3.79 -6.28 22.20
C GLN A 185 3.30 -7.72 21.99
N THR A 186 2.07 -8.03 22.41
CA THR A 186 1.45 -9.35 22.21
C THR A 186 0.99 -9.53 20.77
N ASP A 187 0.40 -8.50 20.17
CA ASP A 187 -0.03 -8.46 18.78
C ASP A 187 0.32 -7.09 18.18
N GLU A 188 1.38 -7.08 17.36
CA GLU A 188 1.92 -5.88 16.73
C GLU A 188 0.94 -5.17 15.79
N ASN A 189 -0.12 -5.88 15.37
CA ASN A 189 -1.15 -5.42 14.45
C ASN A 189 -2.51 -5.29 15.16
N HIS A 190 -2.55 -5.18 16.48
CA HIS A 190 -3.80 -5.01 17.21
C HIS A 190 -4.39 -3.60 16.99
N ALA A 191 -5.34 -3.50 16.06
CA ALA A 191 -5.93 -2.25 15.56
C ALA A 191 -6.34 -1.26 16.65
N GLY A 192 -7.12 -1.71 17.64
CA GLY A 192 -7.63 -0.86 18.71
C GLY A 192 -6.54 -0.36 19.67
N ALA A 193 -5.48 -1.16 19.86
CA ALA A 193 -4.40 -0.79 20.77
C ALA A 193 -3.46 0.21 20.09
N LEU A 194 -3.16 0.00 18.80
CA LEU A 194 -2.43 0.96 17.98
C LEU A 194 -3.17 2.31 17.93
N PHE A 195 -4.49 2.29 17.72
CA PHE A 195 -5.31 3.49 17.74
C PHE A 195 -5.29 4.18 19.12
N GLY A 196 -5.42 3.42 20.22
CA GLY A 196 -5.33 3.95 21.57
C GLY A 196 -3.98 4.64 21.85
N LEU A 197 -2.87 4.00 21.47
CA LEU A 197 -1.54 4.62 21.59
C LEU A 197 -1.39 5.86 20.72
N ALA A 198 -1.90 5.82 19.49
CA ALA A 198 -1.82 6.96 18.57
C ALA A 198 -2.57 8.17 19.15
N LEU A 199 -3.79 7.96 19.66
CA LEU A 199 -4.60 9.02 20.27
C LEU A 199 -3.91 9.64 21.50
N GLU A 200 -3.26 8.84 22.33
CA GLU A 200 -2.55 9.38 23.49
C GLU A 200 -1.24 10.09 23.09
N ASN A 201 -0.52 9.61 22.08
CA ASN A 201 0.66 10.29 21.55
C ASN A 201 0.31 11.62 20.88
N ASP A 202 -0.81 11.67 20.15
CA ASP A 202 -1.37 12.88 19.55
C ASP A 202 -1.64 13.95 20.61
N ARG A 203 -2.28 13.58 21.72
CA ARG A 203 -2.52 14.48 22.87
C ARG A 203 -1.25 14.99 23.53
N MET A 204 -0.15 14.24 23.42
CA MET A 204 1.16 14.64 23.94
C MET A 204 1.99 15.46 22.93
N GLY A 205 1.54 15.58 21.68
CA GLY A 205 2.26 16.26 20.59
C GLY A 205 3.44 15.46 20.02
N ASN A 206 3.39 14.13 20.14
CA ASN A 206 4.42 13.23 19.60
C ASN A 206 4.08 12.85 18.14
N ASP A 207 4.14 13.83 17.22
CA ASP A 207 3.59 13.71 15.87
C ASP A 207 4.20 12.58 15.03
N ASP A 208 5.52 12.36 15.11
CA ASP A 208 6.22 11.31 14.35
C ASP A 208 5.77 9.89 14.76
N GLU A 209 5.69 9.64 16.07
CA GLU A 209 5.24 8.36 16.63
C GLU A 209 3.74 8.16 16.36
N CYS A 210 2.96 9.23 16.50
CA CYS A 210 1.53 9.26 16.20
C CYS A 210 1.24 8.83 14.75
N LEU A 211 1.95 9.41 13.78
CA LEU A 211 1.85 9.04 12.37
C LEU A 211 2.16 7.55 12.16
N SER A 212 3.27 7.05 12.71
CA SER A 212 3.66 5.64 12.59
C SER A 212 2.58 4.69 13.15
N LEU A 213 2.02 5.01 14.31
CA LEU A 213 0.98 4.21 14.95
C LEU A 213 -0.32 4.21 14.15
N TYR A 214 -0.74 5.37 13.62
CA TYR A 214 -1.92 5.45 12.76
C TYR A 214 -1.72 4.72 11.42
N GLU A 215 -0.55 4.80 10.80
CA GLU A 215 -0.23 4.04 9.59
C GLU A 215 -0.31 2.53 9.84
N ARG A 216 0.23 2.06 10.97
CA ARG A 216 0.13 0.65 11.38
C ARG A 216 -1.32 0.24 11.65
N ALA A 217 -2.08 1.05 12.39
CA ALA A 217 -3.50 0.80 12.63
C ALA A 217 -4.28 0.73 11.31
N ALA A 218 -3.96 1.59 10.35
CA ALA A 218 -4.61 1.64 9.05
C ALA A 218 -4.32 0.41 8.16
N LYS A 219 -3.25 -0.34 8.41
CA LYS A 219 -2.96 -1.60 7.69
C LYS A 219 -3.81 -2.78 8.17
N THR A 220 -4.48 -2.65 9.31
CA THR A 220 -5.31 -3.72 9.88
C THR A 220 -6.71 -3.72 9.29
N PHE A 221 -7.28 -4.90 9.05
CA PHE A 221 -8.67 -5.05 8.60
C PHE A 221 -9.55 -5.83 9.62
N PRO A 222 -10.79 -5.36 9.89
CA PRO A 222 -11.35 -4.07 9.51
C PRO A 222 -10.61 -2.89 10.17
N THR A 223 -10.50 -1.78 9.46
CA THR A 223 -9.86 -0.57 9.98
C THR A 223 -10.88 0.33 10.67
N GLY A 224 -10.57 0.81 11.86
CA GLY A 224 -11.42 1.77 12.56
C GLY A 224 -11.52 3.11 11.80
N ILE A 225 -12.74 3.67 11.70
CA ILE A 225 -13.00 4.96 11.05
C ILE A 225 -12.13 6.07 11.66
N GLY A 226 -12.01 6.10 13.00
CA GLY A 226 -11.22 7.10 13.70
C GLY A 226 -9.74 7.08 13.31
N ALA A 227 -9.16 5.89 13.10
CA ALA A 227 -7.77 5.77 12.66
C ALA A 227 -7.57 6.34 11.25
N LEU A 228 -8.51 6.06 10.32
CA LEU A 228 -8.45 6.58 8.95
C LEU A 228 -8.68 8.09 8.89
N ILE A 229 -9.60 8.64 9.70
CA ILE A 229 -9.81 10.09 9.77
C ILE A 229 -8.54 10.78 10.28
N ASN A 230 -8.01 10.35 11.42
CA ASN A 230 -6.86 11.01 12.03
C ASN A 230 -5.61 10.88 11.15
N LEU A 231 -5.39 9.72 10.54
CA LEU A 231 -4.32 9.54 9.56
C LEU A 231 -4.49 10.46 8.34
N GLY A 232 -5.72 10.59 7.83
CA GLY A 232 -6.03 11.47 6.71
C GLY A 232 -5.73 12.94 7.02
N LEU A 233 -6.11 13.41 8.22
CA LEU A 233 -5.83 14.77 8.67
C LEU A 233 -4.32 15.02 8.81
N ILE A 234 -3.56 14.09 9.41
CA ILE A 234 -2.10 14.21 9.51
C ILE A 234 -1.45 14.25 8.12
N TYR A 235 -1.98 13.50 7.15
CA TYR A 235 -1.51 13.59 5.77
C TYR A 235 -1.84 14.94 5.13
N GLU A 236 -3.01 15.52 5.38
CA GLU A 236 -3.34 16.89 4.91
C GLU A 236 -2.40 17.94 5.52
N ASP A 237 -2.15 17.88 6.82
CA ASP A 237 -1.21 18.78 7.50
C ASP A 237 0.20 18.69 6.91
N ASN A 238 0.58 17.50 6.46
CA ASN A 238 1.84 17.24 5.75
C ASN A 238 1.78 17.45 4.23
N ASN A 239 0.70 18.03 3.69
CA ASN A 239 0.45 18.27 2.26
C ASN A 239 0.43 17.00 1.38
N GLN A 240 0.23 15.82 1.98
CA GLN A 240 0.12 14.52 1.30
C GLN A 240 -1.35 14.21 0.95
N PHE A 241 -1.98 15.11 0.18
CA PHE A 241 -3.43 15.04 -0.13
C PHE A 241 -3.85 13.74 -0.82
N ASP A 242 -2.99 13.14 -1.64
CA ASP A 242 -3.28 11.86 -2.30
C ASP A 242 -3.47 10.72 -1.29
N LYS A 243 -2.63 10.68 -0.25
CA LYS A 243 -2.74 9.69 0.82
C LYS A 243 -3.94 9.95 1.73
N ALA A 244 -4.26 11.22 2.00
CA ALA A 244 -5.47 11.59 2.73
C ALA A 244 -6.73 11.11 2.01
N GLN A 245 -6.82 11.33 0.69
CA GLN A 245 -7.92 10.84 -0.14
C GLN A 245 -8.04 9.32 -0.09
N ILE A 246 -6.94 8.56 -0.10
CA ILE A 246 -6.98 7.10 0.08
C ILE A 246 -7.62 6.74 1.43
N CYS A 247 -7.27 7.42 2.51
CA CYS A 247 -7.83 7.16 3.84
C CYS A 247 -9.35 7.39 3.87
N TYR A 248 -9.82 8.53 3.33
CA TYR A 248 -11.25 8.85 3.30
C TYR A 248 -12.03 7.95 2.35
N LYS A 249 -11.44 7.58 1.20
CA LYS A 249 -12.04 6.63 0.27
C LYS A 249 -12.32 5.30 0.94
N ARG A 250 -11.38 4.77 1.75
CA ARG A 250 -11.59 3.52 2.49
C ARG A 250 -12.76 3.59 3.47
N ILE A 251 -13.00 4.75 4.09
CA ILE A 251 -14.20 4.96 4.92
C ILE A 251 -15.46 4.93 4.04
N LEU A 252 -15.42 5.62 2.89
CA LEU A 252 -16.55 5.74 1.97
C LEU A 252 -16.88 4.43 1.23
N ASP A 253 -15.91 3.52 1.09
CA ASP A 253 -16.14 2.17 0.55
C ASP A 253 -17.11 1.36 1.44
N CYS A 254 -17.03 1.54 2.77
CA CYS A 254 -17.93 0.90 3.74
C CYS A 254 -19.15 1.77 4.09
N TYR A 255 -18.94 3.09 4.20
CA TYR A 255 -19.94 4.07 4.63
C TYR A 255 -20.06 5.21 3.62
N PRO A 256 -20.73 5.00 2.46
CA PRO A 256 -20.79 5.99 1.38
C PRO A 256 -21.37 7.34 1.78
N ASN A 257 -22.19 7.37 2.84
CA ASN A 257 -22.85 8.56 3.36
C ASN A 257 -22.20 9.12 4.64
N HIS A 258 -20.96 8.74 4.95
CA HIS A 258 -20.26 9.26 6.14
C HIS A 258 -19.95 10.75 5.97
N PRO A 259 -20.58 11.65 6.76
CA PRO A 259 -20.60 13.08 6.46
C PRO A 259 -19.22 13.72 6.54
N GLN A 260 -18.44 13.37 7.57
CA GLN A 260 -17.07 13.90 7.74
C GLN A 260 -16.13 13.38 6.66
N ALA A 261 -16.27 12.11 6.24
CA ALA A 261 -15.38 11.54 5.23
C ALA A 261 -15.68 12.11 3.84
N GLN A 262 -16.95 12.36 3.50
CA GLN A 262 -17.33 13.07 2.27
C GLN A 262 -16.78 14.50 2.25
N LEU A 263 -16.88 15.21 3.37
CA LEU A 263 -16.36 16.56 3.50
C LEU A 263 -14.83 16.58 3.32
N TYR A 264 -14.10 15.80 4.11
CA TYR A 264 -12.64 15.77 4.04
C TYR A 264 -12.12 15.24 2.69
N MET A 265 -12.79 14.26 2.09
CA MET A 265 -12.46 13.81 0.73
C MET A 265 -12.57 14.95 -0.30
N LYS A 266 -13.63 15.76 -0.22
CA LYS A 266 -13.83 16.89 -1.12
C LYS A 266 -12.78 17.98 -0.90
N ASP A 267 -12.47 18.28 0.37
CA ASP A 267 -11.50 19.32 0.72
C ASP A 267 -10.08 18.92 0.32
N ALA A 268 -9.68 17.66 0.58
CA ALA A 268 -8.40 17.10 0.15
C ALA A 268 -8.29 17.03 -1.38
N ALA A 269 -9.36 16.67 -2.09
CA ALA A 269 -9.37 16.66 -3.56
C ALA A 269 -9.30 18.07 -4.16
N ALA A 270 -10.04 19.04 -3.60
CA ALA A 270 -10.00 20.42 -4.06
C ALA A 270 -8.63 21.07 -3.84
N THR A 271 -8.00 20.81 -2.68
CA THR A 271 -6.68 21.35 -2.32
C THR A 271 -5.57 20.64 -3.10
N GLY A 272 -5.64 19.31 -3.21
CA GLY A 272 -4.74 18.52 -4.05
C GLY A 272 -4.78 18.98 -5.51
N ASN A 273 -5.96 19.21 -6.08
CA ASN A 273 -6.12 19.71 -7.45
C ASN A 273 -5.72 21.19 -7.63
N MET A 274 -5.58 21.98 -6.56
CA MET A 274 -4.96 23.32 -6.65
C MET A 274 -3.43 23.26 -6.74
N LEU A 275 -2.81 22.17 -6.27
CA LEU A 275 -1.36 21.92 -6.35
C LEU A 275 -0.96 21.05 -7.55
N TYR A 276 -1.86 20.23 -8.07
CA TYR A 276 -1.69 19.43 -9.29
C TYR A 276 -2.43 20.08 -10.46
N ASP A 277 -1.69 20.73 -11.37
CA ASP A 277 -2.22 21.19 -12.65
C ASP A 277 -2.71 19.99 -13.47
N GLU A 278 -4.01 19.66 -13.39
CA GLU A 278 -4.64 18.61 -14.20
C GLU A 278 -4.37 18.81 -15.70
N GLU A 279 -4.14 20.04 -16.17
CA GLU A 279 -3.71 20.29 -17.55
C GLU A 279 -2.27 19.85 -17.77
N ALA A 280 -1.37 19.99 -16.80
CA ALA A 280 0.00 19.47 -16.88
C ALA A 280 0.02 17.94 -16.93
N GLN A 281 -0.80 17.25 -16.12
CA GLN A 281 -0.86 15.79 -16.14
C GLN A 281 -1.49 15.28 -17.45
N ARG A 282 -2.62 15.85 -17.89
CA ARG A 282 -3.19 15.52 -19.21
C ARG A 282 -2.22 15.84 -20.35
N ARG A 283 -1.41 16.89 -20.24
CA ARG A 283 -0.32 17.19 -21.20
C ARG A 283 0.77 16.13 -21.15
N ASN A 284 1.20 15.69 -19.97
CA ASN A 284 2.22 14.66 -19.79
C ASN A 284 1.75 13.28 -20.29
N ASP A 285 0.53 12.88 -19.95
CA ASP A 285 -0.06 11.61 -20.40
C ASP A 285 -0.24 11.59 -21.93
N ARG A 286 -0.71 12.71 -22.50
CA ARG A 286 -0.82 12.87 -23.95
C ARG A 286 0.55 12.83 -24.63
N LEU A 287 1.56 13.48 -24.03
CA LEU A 287 2.92 13.45 -24.54
C LEU A 287 3.49 12.02 -24.51
N ALA A 288 3.32 11.30 -23.40
CA ALA A 288 3.76 9.91 -23.26
C ALA A 288 3.11 8.98 -24.30
N GLN A 289 1.81 9.13 -24.56
CA GLN A 289 1.12 8.39 -25.61
C GLN A 289 1.68 8.68 -27.02
N ILE A 290 2.01 9.95 -27.31
CA ILE A 290 2.59 10.33 -28.60
C ILE A 290 4.01 9.73 -28.73
N LEU A 291 4.83 9.79 -27.68
CA LEU A 291 6.21 9.30 -27.73
C LEU A 291 6.29 7.76 -27.88
N ASN A 292 5.33 7.01 -27.34
CA ASN A 292 5.27 5.55 -27.49
C ASN A 292 4.69 5.08 -28.84
N MET A 293 4.22 6.00 -29.69
CA MET A 293 3.63 5.64 -30.98
C MET A 293 4.71 5.10 -31.94
N PRO A 294 4.47 3.97 -32.62
CA PRO A 294 5.39 3.45 -33.63
C PRO A 294 5.55 4.41 -34.82
N VAL A 295 6.78 4.59 -35.31
CA VAL A 295 7.03 5.42 -36.51
C VAL A 295 6.36 4.85 -37.77
N THR A 296 6.01 3.56 -37.77
CA THR A 296 5.29 2.89 -38.85
C THR A 296 3.84 3.34 -39.00
N ASN A 297 3.26 3.97 -37.98
CA ASN A 297 1.88 4.49 -38.02
C ASN A 297 1.76 5.75 -38.91
N PHE A 298 2.88 6.25 -39.43
CA PHE A 298 2.95 7.49 -40.20
C PHE A 298 3.30 7.22 -41.66
N GLU A 299 2.71 8.02 -42.55
CA GLU A 299 2.97 7.99 -43.99
C GLU A 299 4.35 8.58 -44.32
N LEU A 300 5.38 7.77 -44.11
CA LEU A 300 6.75 8.09 -44.49
C LEU A 300 7.14 7.40 -45.80
N SER A 301 8.00 8.05 -46.59
CA SER A 301 8.53 7.43 -47.80
C SER A 301 9.26 6.12 -47.48
N VAL A 302 9.30 5.21 -48.46
CA VAL A 302 9.99 3.92 -48.31
C VAL A 302 11.45 4.10 -47.91
N ARG A 303 12.10 5.19 -48.38
CA ARG A 303 13.47 5.54 -48.02
C ARG A 303 13.60 5.92 -46.53
N SER A 304 12.72 6.79 -46.05
CA SER A 304 12.69 7.26 -44.66
C SER A 304 12.45 6.09 -43.69
N ARG A 305 11.47 5.22 -43.99
CA ARG A 305 11.19 4.01 -43.18
C ARG A 305 12.36 3.04 -43.10
N ASN A 306 12.96 2.70 -44.25
CA ASN A 306 14.09 1.79 -44.30
C ASN A 306 15.33 2.35 -43.58
N CYS A 307 15.47 3.68 -43.51
CA CYS A 307 16.55 4.30 -42.76
C CYS A 307 16.31 4.28 -41.25
N LEU A 308 15.10 4.64 -40.79
CA LEU A 308 14.75 4.61 -39.37
C LEU A 308 14.88 3.20 -38.78
N GLN A 309 14.39 2.19 -39.50
CA GLN A 309 14.52 0.79 -39.09
C GLN A 309 15.98 0.34 -38.96
N LYS A 310 16.86 0.75 -39.89
CA LYS A 310 18.30 0.45 -39.80
C LYS A 310 19.00 1.14 -38.64
N MET A 311 18.46 2.26 -38.17
CA MET A 311 18.98 3.01 -37.03
C MET A 311 18.39 2.54 -35.69
N GLY A 312 17.50 1.54 -35.70
CA GLY A 312 16.81 1.05 -34.49
C GLY A 312 15.84 2.08 -33.90
N ILE A 313 15.29 2.95 -34.74
CA ILE A 313 14.33 3.98 -34.34
C ILE A 313 12.93 3.43 -34.61
N ASP A 314 12.29 2.92 -33.55
CA ASP A 314 10.99 2.24 -33.65
C ASP A 314 9.82 3.15 -33.22
N THR A 315 10.06 4.11 -32.31
CA THR A 315 9.02 5.01 -31.77
C THR A 315 9.30 6.48 -32.05
N ILE A 316 8.26 7.31 -31.94
CA ILE A 316 8.40 8.78 -31.98
C ILE A 316 9.32 9.29 -30.85
N GLY A 317 9.32 8.63 -29.70
CA GLY A 317 10.24 8.91 -28.60
C GLY A 317 11.70 8.70 -28.99
N ASP A 318 12.01 7.64 -29.72
CA ASP A 318 13.38 7.37 -30.18
C ASP A 318 13.84 8.37 -31.24
N LEU A 319 12.91 8.77 -32.11
CA LEU A 319 13.13 9.78 -33.12
C LEU A 319 13.40 11.17 -32.51
N THR A 320 12.61 11.58 -31.51
CA THR A 320 12.78 12.85 -30.79
C THR A 320 14.02 12.89 -29.89
N ARG A 321 14.59 11.73 -29.55
CA ARG A 321 15.91 11.59 -28.89
C ARG A 321 17.09 11.54 -29.86
N THR A 322 16.84 11.42 -31.17
CA THR A 322 17.87 11.38 -32.20
C THR A 322 18.08 12.77 -32.79
N SER A 323 19.33 13.19 -32.95
CA SER A 323 19.68 14.49 -33.53
C SER A 323 19.65 14.48 -35.07
N GLU A 324 19.48 15.65 -35.68
CA GLU A 324 19.55 15.82 -37.14
C GLU A 324 20.89 15.37 -37.73
N ALA A 325 21.99 15.65 -37.02
CA ALA A 325 23.32 15.22 -37.41
C ALA A 325 23.47 13.69 -37.41
N GLU A 326 22.87 13.00 -36.43
CA GLU A 326 22.85 11.54 -36.36
C GLU A 326 22.03 10.95 -37.52
N LEU A 327 20.87 11.51 -37.87
CA LEU A 327 20.09 11.06 -39.03
C LEU A 327 20.82 11.29 -40.36
N LEU A 328 21.44 12.46 -40.56
CA LEU A 328 22.20 12.79 -41.77
C LEU A 328 23.51 12.00 -41.91
N SER A 329 24.03 11.45 -40.82
CA SER A 329 25.20 10.55 -40.85
C SER A 329 24.90 9.18 -41.46
N SER A 330 23.62 8.80 -41.55
CA SER A 330 23.20 7.51 -42.07
C SER A 330 23.33 7.42 -43.60
N LYS A 331 23.96 6.36 -44.07
CA LYS A 331 24.16 6.10 -45.51
C LYS A 331 22.79 5.92 -46.19
N ASN A 332 22.47 6.81 -47.14
CA ASN A 332 21.21 6.91 -47.89
C ASN A 332 20.06 7.68 -47.20
N PHE A 333 20.34 8.41 -46.12
CA PHE A 333 19.43 9.44 -45.62
C PHE A 333 19.74 10.78 -46.29
N GLY A 334 18.72 11.51 -46.73
CA GLY A 334 18.88 12.75 -47.49
C GLY A 334 17.92 13.85 -47.04
N GLU A 335 18.11 15.06 -47.57
CA GLU A 335 17.35 16.26 -47.17
C GLU A 335 15.84 16.08 -47.30
N THR A 336 15.36 15.37 -48.32
CA THR A 336 13.94 15.08 -48.51
C THR A 336 13.36 14.21 -47.39
N SER A 337 14.10 13.19 -46.93
CA SER A 337 13.69 12.34 -45.82
C SER A 337 13.72 13.07 -44.48
N LEU A 338 14.70 13.97 -44.30
CA LEU A 338 14.77 14.85 -43.14
C LEU A 338 13.55 15.80 -43.08
N PHE A 339 13.16 16.35 -44.23
CA PHE A 339 11.99 17.22 -44.34
C PHE A 339 10.70 16.47 -43.99
N GLU A 340 10.48 15.27 -44.53
CA GLU A 340 9.34 14.40 -44.20
C GLU A 340 9.24 14.12 -42.70
N ILE A 341 10.37 13.82 -42.05
CA ILE A 341 10.43 13.54 -40.61
C ILE A 341 10.11 14.79 -39.78
N ARG A 342 10.63 15.96 -40.15
CA ARG A 342 10.31 17.22 -39.48
C ARG A 342 8.82 17.55 -39.60
N GLU A 343 8.25 17.40 -40.79
CA GLU A 343 6.84 17.69 -41.04
C GLU A 343 5.93 16.79 -40.19
N MET A 344 6.25 15.50 -40.14
CA MET A 344 5.53 14.53 -39.31
C MET A 344 5.60 14.88 -37.82
N LEU A 345 6.78 15.17 -37.28
CA LEU A 345 6.93 15.56 -35.86
C LEU A 345 6.22 16.88 -35.56
N THR A 346 6.29 17.85 -36.48
CA THR A 346 5.61 19.15 -36.34
C THR A 346 4.09 18.97 -36.30
N SER A 347 3.53 18.02 -37.07
CA SER A 347 2.09 17.69 -37.04
C SER A 347 1.60 17.17 -35.66
N LYS A 348 2.53 16.73 -34.81
CA LYS A 348 2.29 16.27 -33.43
C LYS A 348 2.78 17.24 -32.36
N GLY A 349 3.23 18.44 -32.76
CA GLY A 349 3.76 19.45 -31.84
C GLY A 349 5.12 19.09 -31.23
N LEU A 350 5.90 18.25 -31.90
CA LEU A 350 7.22 17.80 -31.46
C LEU A 350 8.32 18.29 -32.40
N ALA A 351 9.53 18.40 -31.88
CA ALA A 351 10.72 18.74 -32.66
C ALA A 351 11.74 17.59 -32.65
N LEU A 352 12.48 17.46 -33.76
CA LEU A 352 13.54 16.48 -33.87
C LEU A 352 14.69 16.84 -32.90
N GLY A 353 15.18 15.86 -32.14
CA GLY A 353 16.20 16.08 -31.12
C GLY A 353 15.73 16.79 -29.83
N GLN A 354 14.42 17.04 -29.67
CA GLN A 354 13.85 17.69 -28.48
C GLN A 354 14.23 17.02 -27.15
N PHE A 355 14.41 15.70 -27.15
CA PHE A 355 14.78 14.90 -25.97
C PHE A 355 16.18 14.29 -26.08
N ALA A 356 17.06 14.82 -26.95
CA ALA A 356 18.40 14.25 -27.17
C ALA A 356 19.30 14.19 -25.92
N HIS A 357 18.91 14.85 -24.83
CA HIS A 357 19.59 14.84 -23.54
C HIS A 357 19.21 13.64 -22.65
N GLU A 358 18.12 12.92 -22.94
CA GLU A 358 17.53 11.84 -22.12
C GLU A 358 17.89 10.42 -22.63
N LYS A 359 19.11 10.18 -23.13
CA LYS A 359 19.48 8.88 -23.73
C LYS A 359 19.19 7.71 -22.76
N LYS A 360 18.32 6.78 -23.20
CA LYS A 360 17.93 5.55 -22.49
C LYS A 360 19.20 4.73 -22.16
N SER A 361 19.45 4.46 -20.87
CA SER A 361 20.46 3.48 -20.47
C SER A 361 19.95 2.07 -20.77
N ASN A 362 20.68 1.29 -21.55
CA ASN A 362 20.30 -0.06 -22.00
C ASN A 362 20.52 -1.18 -20.96
N ASP A 363 20.85 -0.86 -19.70
CA ASP A 363 21.11 -1.90 -18.69
C ASP A 363 19.83 -2.32 -17.95
N PRO A 364 19.49 -3.63 -17.90
CA PRO A 364 18.36 -4.13 -17.11
C PRO A 364 18.49 -3.77 -15.62
N PRO A 365 17.40 -3.64 -14.83
CA PRO A 365 17.47 -3.49 -13.38
C PRO A 365 18.31 -4.61 -12.73
N ILE A 366 19.06 -4.32 -11.65
CA ILE A 366 19.69 -5.40 -10.85
C ILE A 366 18.52 -6.11 -10.19
N ASP A 367 18.43 -7.42 -10.41
CA ASP A 367 17.56 -8.28 -9.59
C ASP A 367 18.18 -8.37 -8.19
N THR A 368 17.66 -7.57 -7.28
CA THR A 368 18.09 -7.51 -5.88
C THR A 368 17.29 -8.45 -4.98
N SER A 369 16.37 -9.24 -5.53
CA SER A 369 15.43 -10.08 -4.75
C SER A 369 16.11 -11.13 -3.85
N HIS A 370 17.38 -11.45 -4.12
CA HIS A 370 18.19 -12.39 -3.35
C HIS A 370 19.14 -11.73 -2.33
N MET A 371 19.16 -10.40 -2.25
CA MET A 371 20.09 -9.63 -1.41
C MET A 371 19.42 -9.21 -0.10
N SER A 372 20.20 -9.20 0.98
CA SER A 372 19.72 -8.69 2.28
C SER A 372 19.41 -7.18 2.21
N PRO A 373 18.55 -6.64 3.09
CA PRO A 373 18.24 -5.21 3.13
C PRO A 373 19.49 -4.31 3.22
N ASP A 374 20.52 -4.77 3.93
CA ASP A 374 21.80 -4.04 4.08
C ASP A 374 22.61 -4.01 2.77
N GLU A 375 22.58 -5.10 2.00
CA GLU A 375 23.24 -5.19 0.69
C GLU A 375 22.49 -4.38 -0.38
N GLN A 376 21.15 -4.36 -0.33
CA GLN A 376 20.34 -3.50 -1.20
C GLN A 376 20.62 -2.03 -0.92
N ALA A 377 20.60 -1.63 0.36
CA ALA A 377 20.93 -0.28 0.77
C ALA A 377 22.36 0.12 0.38
N LEU A 378 23.31 -0.82 0.35
CA LEU A 378 24.68 -0.55 -0.11
C LEU A 378 24.74 -0.22 -1.60
N LEU A 379 23.94 -0.89 -2.44
CA LEU A 379 23.92 -0.66 -3.89
C LEU A 379 23.19 0.64 -4.27
N ASP A 380 22.17 1.02 -3.50
CA ASP A 380 21.42 2.26 -3.70
C ASP A 380 22.14 3.51 -3.19
N ARG A 381 23.26 3.35 -2.46
CA ARG A 381 24.06 4.48 -1.99
C ARG A 381 24.59 5.32 -3.17
N PRO A 382 24.60 6.64 -3.01
CA PRO A 382 25.12 7.52 -4.04
C PRO A 382 26.65 7.38 -4.15
N ILE A 383 27.17 7.49 -5.37
CA ILE A 383 28.61 7.40 -5.64
C ILE A 383 29.43 8.47 -4.90
N SER A 384 28.80 9.58 -4.50
CA SER A 384 29.41 10.60 -3.65
C SER A 384 30.01 10.03 -2.37
N ASP A 385 29.43 8.95 -1.84
CA ASP A 385 29.81 8.36 -0.55
C ASP A 385 31.13 7.58 -0.62
N LEU A 386 31.56 7.20 -1.84
CA LEU A 386 32.86 6.57 -2.08
C LEU A 386 34.04 7.54 -1.88
N ASN A 387 33.79 8.83 -1.63
CA ASN A 387 34.81 9.85 -1.35
C ASN A 387 35.95 9.90 -2.38
N LEU A 388 35.60 9.69 -3.66
CA LEU A 388 36.55 9.63 -4.77
C LEU A 388 37.23 10.96 -5.03
N SER A 389 38.46 10.90 -5.57
CA SER A 389 39.20 12.06 -6.06
C SER A 389 38.40 12.87 -7.07
N VAL A 390 38.73 14.15 -7.20
CA VAL A 390 38.08 15.07 -8.14
C VAL A 390 38.09 14.53 -9.58
N ARG A 391 39.15 13.79 -9.96
CA ARG A 391 39.28 13.19 -11.29
C ARG A 391 38.30 12.03 -11.47
N ALA A 392 38.29 11.08 -10.53
CA ALA A 392 37.37 9.94 -10.57
C ALA A 392 35.91 10.38 -10.50
N ARG A 393 35.58 11.33 -9.62
CA ARG A 393 34.22 11.89 -9.49
C ARG A 393 33.72 12.59 -10.75
N LYS A 394 34.56 13.39 -11.40
CA LYS A 394 34.22 14.02 -12.70
C LYS A 394 33.95 13.00 -13.80
N CYS A 395 34.62 11.85 -13.74
CA CYS A 395 34.36 10.72 -14.63
C CYS A 395 32.99 10.09 -14.34
N MET A 396 32.67 9.80 -13.07
CA MET A 396 31.37 9.25 -12.68
C MET A 396 30.21 10.14 -13.16
N ASN A 397 30.33 11.45 -12.95
CA ASN A 397 29.33 12.41 -13.42
C ASN A 397 29.23 12.45 -14.96
N ARG A 398 30.35 12.27 -15.68
CA ARG A 398 30.36 12.25 -17.16
C ARG A 398 29.76 10.96 -17.72
N LEU A 399 29.94 9.85 -17.01
CA LEU A 399 29.32 8.56 -17.30
C LEU A 399 27.87 8.47 -16.77
N GLN A 400 27.37 9.55 -16.14
CA GLN A 400 26.04 9.64 -15.53
C GLN A 400 25.78 8.52 -14.52
N LEU A 401 26.82 8.10 -13.79
CA LEU A 401 26.70 7.11 -12.73
C LEU A 401 26.33 7.83 -11.43
N ASN A 402 25.20 7.46 -10.85
CA ASN A 402 24.63 8.06 -9.65
C ASN A 402 24.76 7.14 -8.42
N THR A 403 24.68 5.82 -8.59
CA THR A 403 24.70 4.85 -7.48
C THR A 403 25.86 3.85 -7.56
N ILE A 404 26.23 3.27 -6.41
CA ILE A 404 27.26 2.22 -6.35
C ILE A 404 26.85 1.01 -7.19
N GLY A 405 25.55 0.68 -7.22
CA GLY A 405 24.99 -0.39 -8.04
C GLY A 405 25.19 -0.20 -9.55
N GLU A 406 25.19 1.04 -10.05
CA GLU A 406 25.51 1.33 -11.46
C GLU A 406 27.01 1.19 -11.73
N LEU A 407 27.85 1.55 -10.76
CA LEU A 407 29.30 1.50 -10.89
C LEU A 407 29.85 0.06 -10.99
N ILE A 408 29.35 -0.86 -10.16
CA ILE A 408 29.82 -2.26 -10.16
C ILE A 408 29.53 -3.01 -11.47
N ARG A 409 28.62 -2.49 -12.32
CA ARG A 409 28.29 -3.09 -13.62
C ARG A 409 29.27 -2.70 -14.73
N ARG A 410 30.10 -1.70 -14.50
CA ARG A 410 31.11 -1.25 -15.47
C ARG A 410 32.35 -2.12 -15.39
N THR A 411 32.95 -2.38 -16.55
CA THR A 411 34.27 -3.01 -16.61
C THR A 411 35.36 -1.96 -16.45
N GLY A 412 36.56 -2.39 -16.07
CA GLY A 412 37.71 -1.48 -16.01
C GLY A 412 38.03 -0.84 -17.36
N ASP A 413 37.77 -1.55 -18.45
CA ASP A 413 37.97 -1.04 -19.82
C ASP A 413 36.94 0.05 -20.17
N ASP A 414 35.66 -0.14 -19.81
CA ASP A 414 34.61 0.88 -20.00
C ASP A 414 34.97 2.21 -19.32
N MET A 415 35.59 2.13 -18.14
CA MET A 415 36.01 3.29 -17.38
C MET A 415 37.23 3.97 -18.00
N LEU A 416 38.16 3.20 -18.58
CA LEU A 416 39.36 3.71 -19.24
C LEU A 416 39.07 4.40 -20.58
N GLU A 417 37.93 4.14 -21.21
CA GLU A 417 37.48 4.88 -22.39
C GLU A 417 37.10 6.34 -22.09
N CYS A 418 36.85 6.68 -20.81
CA CYS A 418 36.48 8.04 -20.43
C CYS A 418 37.67 9.01 -20.50
N LYS A 419 37.51 10.10 -21.25
CA LYS A 419 38.54 11.15 -21.39
C LYS A 419 38.99 11.68 -20.03
N ASN A 420 40.31 11.65 -19.81
CA ASN A 420 41.00 12.04 -18.57
C ASN A 420 40.76 11.13 -17.36
N PHE A 421 40.21 9.93 -17.58
CA PHE A 421 40.27 8.82 -16.64
C PHE A 421 41.50 7.95 -16.98
N GLY A 422 42.18 7.43 -15.96
CA GLY A 422 43.41 6.68 -16.16
C GLY A 422 43.61 5.65 -15.06
N VAL A 423 44.63 4.81 -15.21
CA VAL A 423 44.87 3.63 -14.37
C VAL A 423 44.92 3.95 -12.87
N THR A 424 45.45 5.12 -12.47
CA THR A 424 45.46 5.55 -11.06
C THR A 424 44.06 5.80 -10.50
N SER A 425 43.15 6.38 -11.30
CA SER A 425 41.75 6.60 -10.88
C SER A 425 40.93 5.32 -10.94
N LEU A 426 41.28 4.40 -11.85
CA LEU A 426 40.69 3.06 -11.89
C LEU A 426 41.05 2.25 -10.63
N ASN A 427 42.32 2.29 -10.23
CA ASN A 427 42.78 1.60 -9.01
C ASN A 427 42.16 2.20 -7.75
N GLU A 428 42.00 3.53 -7.69
CA GLU A 428 41.28 4.21 -6.61
C GLU A 428 39.82 3.73 -6.50
N VAL A 429 39.12 3.61 -7.63
CA VAL A 429 37.74 3.09 -7.65
C VAL A 429 37.69 1.63 -7.19
N ARG A 430 38.62 0.79 -7.66
CA ARG A 430 38.73 -0.62 -7.24
C ARG A 430 38.99 -0.74 -5.74
N GLU A 431 39.89 0.07 -5.19
CA GLU A 431 40.22 0.09 -3.77
C GLU A 431 38.97 0.45 -2.94
N LYS A 432 38.24 1.50 -3.33
CA LYS A 432 37.01 1.92 -2.63
C LYS A 432 35.88 0.92 -2.72
N LEU A 433 35.75 0.19 -3.83
CA LEU A 433 34.79 -0.90 -3.92
C LEU A 433 35.23 -2.10 -3.06
N THR A 434 36.53 -2.40 -3.01
CA THR A 434 37.09 -3.48 -2.20
C THR A 434 36.88 -3.22 -0.71
N ASP A 435 37.02 -1.97 -0.24
CA ASP A 435 36.71 -1.56 1.14
C ASP A 435 35.25 -1.87 1.54
N LEU A 436 34.34 -1.89 0.56
CA LEU A 436 32.92 -2.22 0.73
C LEU A 436 32.60 -3.69 0.41
N GLY A 437 33.61 -4.53 0.14
CA GLY A 437 33.43 -5.93 -0.24
C GLY A 437 32.87 -6.13 -1.66
N LEU A 438 32.88 -5.09 -2.51
CA LEU A 438 32.33 -5.10 -3.86
C LEU A 438 33.46 -5.14 -4.91
N LYS A 439 33.11 -5.60 -6.11
CA LYS A 439 34.00 -5.61 -7.27
C LYS A 439 33.30 -5.07 -8.51
N MET A 440 34.08 -4.52 -9.43
CA MET A 440 33.60 -4.17 -10.76
C MET A 440 33.38 -5.42 -11.60
N ARG A 441 32.56 -5.29 -12.63
CA ARG A 441 32.28 -6.37 -13.58
C ARG A 441 33.57 -6.76 -14.31
N GLY A 442 33.99 -8.01 -14.15
CA GLY A 442 35.20 -8.54 -14.79
C GLY A 442 36.47 -8.54 -13.92
N ASP A 443 36.38 -8.06 -12.67
CA ASP A 443 37.42 -8.19 -11.62
C ASP A 443 37.04 -9.26 -10.57
#